data_AF-A0A323UPW6-F1
#
_entry.id   AF-A0A323UPW6-F1
#
_cell.length_a   1.000
_cell.length_b   1.000
_cell.length_c   1.000
_cell.angle_alpha   90.00
_cell.angle_beta   90.00
_cell.angle_gamma   90.00
#
_symmetry.space_group_name_H-M   'P 1'
#
loop_
_entity.id
_entity.type
_entity.pdbx_description
1 polymer ?
#
loop_
_entity_poly.entity_id
_entity_poly.type
_entity_poly.pdbx_seq_one_letter_code
_entity_poly.pdbx_strand_id
1 'polypeptide(L)' 'AADNVSHIEAPGGSQVFAHDVTNRIAQTGYVYDANGNRVEDPIRVYQWDAENRLIGVSHKSSPGRSSHFVYDGLGRRSVI' A
#
# COMPACT_ATOMS: atom_id res chain seq x y z
N ALA A 1 10.38 8.27 19.08
CA ALA A 1 9.12 7.70 18.60
C ALA A 1 8.90 8.18 17.18
N ALA A 2 8.41 7.35 16.26
CA ALA A 2 8.12 7.83 14.92
C ALA A 2 6.92 8.79 14.96
N ASP A 3 7.00 9.89 14.21
CA ASP A 3 5.96 10.91 14.08
C ASP A 3 4.88 10.46 13.09
N ASN A 4 4.32 9.27 13.34
CA ASN A 4 3.29 8.69 12.48
C ASN A 4 1.93 9.29 12.82
N VAL A 5 1.15 9.62 11.79
CA VAL A 5 -0.21 10.12 11.96
C VAL A 5 -1.11 9.03 12.53
N SER A 6 -1.53 9.17 13.78
CA SER A 6 -2.43 8.22 14.45
C SER A 6 -3.91 8.58 14.33
N HIS A 7 -4.23 9.80 13.90
CA HIS A 7 -5.59 10.31 13.87
C HIS A 7 -5.75 11.41 12.82
N ILE A 8 -6.80 11.32 11.99
CA ILE A 8 -7.20 12.33 11.01
C ILE A 8 -8.69 12.60 11.18
N GLU A 9 -9.05 13.86 11.39
CA GLU A 9 -10.43 14.31 11.27
C GLU A 9 -10.71 14.68 9.81
N ALA A 10 -11.50 13.84 9.12
CA ALA A 10 -11.93 14.10 7.76
C ALA A 10 -13.39 14.58 7.75
N PRO A 11 -13.85 15.30 6.69
CA PRO A 11 -15.25 15.70 6.57
C PRO A 11 -16.25 14.53 6.64
N GLY A 12 -15.81 13.31 6.32
CA GLY A 12 -16.60 12.08 6.40
C GLY A 12 -16.46 11.30 7.71
N GLY A 13 -15.79 11.86 8.72
CA GLY A 13 -15.56 11.23 10.01
C GLY A 13 -14.07 11.07 10.37
N SER A 14 -13.84 10.72 11.64
CA SER A 14 -12.51 10.45 12.17
C SER A 14 -11.95 9.11 11.65
N GLN A 15 -10.66 9.12 11.32
CA GLN A 15 -9.88 7.94 10.99
C GLN A 15 -8.75 7.78 12.01
N VAL A 16 -8.64 6.61 12.61
CA VAL A 16 -7.58 6.26 13.57
C VAL A 16 -6.65 5.22 12.95
N PHE A 17 -5.34 5.38 13.15
CA PHE A 17 -4.31 4.47 12.65
C PHE A 17 -3.46 3.94 13.81
N ALA A 18 -3.43 2.61 13.96
CA ALA A 18 -2.50 1.93 14.87
C ALA A 18 -1.24 1.54 14.10
N HIS A 19 -0.08 1.57 14.75
CA HIS A 19 1.20 1.23 14.14
C HIS A 19 1.93 0.14 14.93
N ASP A 20 2.66 -0.72 14.24
CA ASP A 20 3.55 -1.70 14.87
C ASP A 20 4.91 -1.08 15.27
N VAL A 21 5.76 -1.88 15.89
CA VAL A 21 7.12 -1.50 16.31
C VAL A 21 8.04 -1.13 15.14
N THR A 22 7.67 -1.47 13.91
CA THR A 22 8.37 -1.10 12.67
C THR A 22 7.72 0.09 11.96
N ASN A 23 6.81 0.81 12.61
CA ASN A 23 6.12 1.99 12.09
C ASN A 23 5.22 1.71 10.88
N ARG A 24 4.72 0.47 10.74
CA ARG A 24 3.73 0.11 9.71
C ARG A 24 2.33 0.12 10.29
N ILE A 25 1.31 0.35 9.46
CA ILE A 25 -0.09 0.32 9.93
C ILE A 25 -0.45 -1.10 10.38
N ALA A 26 -0.83 -1.25 11.64
CA ALA A 26 -1.15 -2.52 12.28
C ALA A 26 -2.65 -2.63 12.53
N GLN A 27 -3.43 -2.59 11.45
CA GLN A 27 -4.89 -2.72 11.48
C GLN A 27 -5.36 -3.86 10.58
N THR A 28 -6.55 -4.37 10.85
CA THR A 28 -7.13 -5.48 10.08
C THR A 28 -7.16 -5.18 8.58
N GLY A 29 -6.72 -6.14 7.78
CA GLY A 29 -6.69 -6.04 6.31
C GLY A 29 -5.41 -5.43 5.74
N TYR A 30 -4.52 -4.89 6.57
CA TYR A 30 -3.17 -4.51 6.15
C TYR A 30 -2.23 -5.71 6.27
N VAL A 31 -1.55 -6.05 5.17
CA VAL A 31 -0.57 -7.14 5.11
C VAL A 31 0.69 -6.62 4.43
N TYR A 32 1.85 -7.04 4.94
CA TYR A 32 3.15 -6.63 4.44
C TYR A 32 4.02 -7.86 4.14
N ASP A 33 4.87 -7.76 3.13
CA ASP A 33 5.92 -8.75 2.87
C ASP A 33 7.11 -8.57 3.83
N ALA A 34 8.10 -9.46 3.73
CA ALA A 34 9.30 -9.42 4.56
C ALA A 34 10.15 -8.14 4.34
N ASN A 35 10.09 -7.54 3.15
CA ASN A 35 10.78 -6.29 2.82
C ASN A 35 10.03 -5.07 3.37
N GLY A 36 8.80 -5.25 3.83
CA GLY A 36 7.94 -4.19 4.36
C GLY A 36 7.07 -3.50 3.33
N ASN A 37 7.00 -4.04 2.12
CA ASN A 37 6.06 -3.55 1.13
C ASN A 37 4.65 -3.98 1.51
N ARG A 38 3.67 -3.09 1.33
CA ARG A 38 2.26 -3.42 1.57
C ARG A 38 1.77 -4.35 0.46
N VAL A 39 1.37 -5.56 0.80
CA VAL A 39 0.79 -6.54 -0.12
C VAL A 39 -0.73 -6.39 -0.16
N GLU A 40 -1.34 -6.03 0.97
CA GLU A 40 -2.78 -5.80 1.05
C GLU A 40 -3.14 -4.60 1.91
N ASP A 41 -4.24 -3.95 1.56
CA ASP A 41 -5.02 -3.09 2.46
C ASP A 41 -6.49 -3.58 2.46
N PRO A 42 -7.41 -2.97 3.24
CA PRO A 42 -8.80 -3.40 3.29
C PRO A 42 -9.54 -3.40 1.93
N ILE A 43 -9.02 -2.69 0.92
CA ILE A 43 -9.68 -2.43 -0.37
C ILE A 43 -8.88 -3.02 -1.55
N ARG A 44 -7.56 -3.14 -1.44
CA ARG A 44 -6.64 -3.39 -2.57
C ARG A 44 -5.63 -4.50 -2.26
N VAL A 45 -5.12 -5.10 -3.33
CA VAL A 45 -3.96 -5.98 -3.34
C VAL A 45 -2.89 -5.34 -4.22
N TYR A 46 -1.63 -5.48 -3.81
CA TYR A 46 -0.47 -4.84 -4.42
C TYR A 46 0.57 -5.91 -4.80
N GLN A 47 1.21 -5.70 -5.94
CA GLN A 47 2.26 -6.58 -6.46
C GLN A 47 3.56 -5.80 -6.61
N TRP A 48 4.66 -6.43 -6.19
CA TRP A 48 5.99 -5.84 -6.17
C TRP A 48 6.95 -6.73 -6.96
N ASP A 49 7.88 -6.12 -7.69
CA ASP A 49 9.00 -6.85 -8.27
C ASP A 49 10.13 -7.08 -7.26
N ALA A 50 11.15 -7.83 -7.66
CA ALA A 50 12.31 -8.14 -6.82
C ALA A 50 13.12 -6.90 -6.40
N GLU A 51 12.93 -5.75 -7.07
CA GLU A 51 13.57 -4.48 -6.77
C GLU A 51 12.70 -3.58 -5.86
N ASN A 52 11.64 -4.14 -5.26
CA ASN A 52 10.66 -3.43 -4.42
C ASN A 52 9.92 -2.30 -5.15
N ARG A 53 9.67 -2.45 -6.45
CA ARG A 53 8.87 -1.50 -7.24
C ARG A 53 7.46 -2.04 -7.44
N LEU A 54 6.47 -1.17 -7.30
CA LEU A 54 5.05 -1.50 -7.45
C LEU A 54 4.72 -1.79 -8.92
N ILE A 55 4.41 -3.03 -9.26
CA ILE A 55 4.09 -3.45 -10.64
C ILE A 55 2.59 -3.67 -10.88
N GLY A 56 1.78 -3.76 -9.82
CA GLY A 56 0.35 -4.02 -9.96
C GLY A 56 -0.48 -3.59 -8.76
N VAL A 57 -1.70 -3.11 -9.04
CA VAL A 57 -2.75 -2.84 -8.04
C VAL A 57 -4.06 -3.42 -8.54
N SER A 58 -4.75 -4.18 -7.69
CA SER A 58 -6.10 -4.69 -7.97
C SER A 58 -7.07 -4.36 -6.82
N HIS A 59 -8.35 -4.21 -7.14
CA HIS A 59 -9.40 -3.92 -6.16
C HIS A 59 -10.15 -5.20 -5.75
N LYS A 60 -10.18 -5.50 -4.45
CA LYS A 60 -10.79 -6.71 -3.89
C LYS A 60 -12.28 -6.86 -4.26
N SER A 61 -13.03 -5.76 -4.23
CA SER A 61 -14.46 -5.73 -4.58
C SER A 61 -14.75 -5.39 -6.04
N SER A 62 -13.73 -5.17 -6.87
CA SER A 62 -13.89 -4.80 -8.27
C SER A 62 -12.78 -5.39 -9.11
N PRO A 63 -12.85 -6.70 -9.44
CA PRO A 63 -11.75 -7.43 -10.09
C PRO A 63 -11.30 -6.82 -11.43
N GLY A 64 -12.19 -6.15 -12.16
CA GLY A 64 -11.85 -5.46 -13.41
C GLY A 64 -11.12 -4.12 -13.21
N ARG A 65 -11.09 -3.57 -11.99
CA ARG A 65 -10.38 -2.32 -11.69
C ARG A 65 -8.97 -2.66 -11.22
N SER A 66 -8.03 -2.61 -12.15
CA SER A 66 -6.61 -2.84 -11.91
C SER A 66 -5.73 -1.86 -12.67
N SER A 67 -4.49 -1.72 -12.20
CA SER A 67 -3.43 -0.94 -12.86
C SER A 67 -2.16 -1.76 -12.87
N HIS A 68 -1.41 -1.69 -13.97
CA HIS A 68 -0.12 -2.34 -14.14
C HIS A 68 0.94 -1.31 -14.45
N PHE A 69 2.12 -1.49 -13.90
CA PHE A 69 3.22 -0.55 -14.06
C PHE A 69 4.46 -1.27 -14.58
N VAL A 70 5.12 -0.62 -15.55
CA VAL A 70 6.40 -1.06 -16.09
C VAL A 70 7.43 0.02 -15.83
N TYR A 71 8.66 -0.40 -15.62
CA TYR A 71 9.79 0.48 -15.30
C TYR A 71 10.88 0.32 -16.34
N ASP A 72 11.56 1.42 -16.67
CA ASP A 72 12.78 1.38 -17.47
C ASP A 72 14.00 0.94 -16.62
N GLY A 73 15.15 0.76 -17.27
CA GLY A 73 16.39 0.36 -16.59
C GLY A 73 16.94 1.40 -15.60
N LEU A 74 16.37 2.61 -15.56
CA LEU A 74 16.69 3.64 -14.56
C LEU A 74 15.67 3.66 -13.41
N GLY A 75 14.71 2.73 -13.39
CA GLY A 75 13.68 2.64 -12.37
C GLY A 75 12.56 3.68 -12.51
N ARG A 76 12.43 4.34 -13.67
CA ARG A 76 11.34 5.29 -13.93
C ARG A 76 10.15 4.54 -14.51
N ARG A 77 8.95 4.89 -14.07
CA ARG A 77 7.72 4.30 -14.62
C ARG A 77 7.53 4.74 -16.08
N SER A 78 7.45 3.79 -16.99
CA SER A 78 7.42 4.01 -18.44
C SER A 78 6.04 3.81 -19.08
N VAL A 79 5.06 3.26 -18.35
CA VAL A 79 3.67 3.06 -18.79
C VAL A 79 2.71 3.41 -17.65
N ILE A 80 1.61 4.12 -17.98
CA ILE A 80 0.50 4.49 -17.10
C ILE A 80 -0.82 4.10 -17.77
#